data_AF-A0A953K4M5-F1
#
_entry.id   AF-A0A953K4M5-F1
#
_cell.length_a   1.000
_cell.length_b   1.000
_cell.length_c   1.000
_cell.angle_alpha   90.00
_cell.angle_beta   90.00
_cell.angle_gamma   90.00
#
_symmetry.space_group_name_H-M   'P 1'
#
loop_
_entity.id
_entity.type
_entity.pdbx_description
1 polymer ?
#
loop_
_entity_poly.entity_id
_entity_poly.type
_entity_poly.pdbx_seq_one_letter_code
_entity_poly.pdbx_strand_id
1 'polypeptide(L)'
;PIDTDIPMAVLTSGGSASAAEIVAGALQDYDRAVLVGQRTFGKGLVQTTRQLGSFNAHLKVTTARYYIPSGRCIQALDYSHRKSDGTVERFADSVRSAFKTIRGRTVYDGGGLEPDIKVGQQEVGSLLEQLFESGLVFEYASLYVATHSFPTTLSSWHLSDQDYQSFIDWTRTQSFVYTSEIEAEAKKLEEAIEQEGYRSELEHSLTLVKSKIAQDRSTEFERFKSQIVLGLEEEIAFHHSLNAGQVEVSSGRDPEILAARKILADQDAYRKLLAVH
;
A
#
# COMPACT_ATOMS: atom_id res chain seq x y z
N PRO A 1 -28.45 7.86 5.15
CA PRO A 1 -28.04 8.19 3.78
C PRO A 1 -29.20 8.86 3.04
N ILE A 2 -28.91 9.83 2.17
CA ILE A 2 -29.96 10.49 1.35
C ILE A 2 -30.41 9.57 0.21
N ASP A 3 -29.51 8.70 -0.28
CA ASP A 3 -29.81 7.66 -1.26
C ASP A 3 -29.22 6.33 -0.78
N THR A 4 -30.08 5.32 -0.61
CA THR A 4 -29.69 3.99 -0.13
C THR A 4 -29.32 3.03 -1.26
N ASP A 5 -29.60 3.39 -2.51
CA ASP A 5 -29.61 2.48 -3.65
C ASP A 5 -28.46 2.75 -4.63
N ILE A 6 -27.82 3.94 -4.57
CA ILE A 6 -26.62 4.24 -5.36
C ILE A 6 -25.53 3.18 -5.12
N PRO A 7 -25.01 2.53 -6.17
CA PRO A 7 -23.87 1.62 -6.07
C PRO A 7 -22.67 2.30 -5.42
N MET A 8 -22.03 1.59 -4.49
CA MET A 8 -20.92 2.10 -3.70
C MET A 8 -19.73 1.14 -3.77
N ALA A 9 -18.55 1.70 -4.02
CA ALA A 9 -17.27 1.04 -3.87
C ALA A 9 -16.46 1.76 -2.77
N VAL A 10 -15.73 1.00 -1.97
CA VAL A 10 -14.83 1.52 -0.92
C VAL A 10 -13.42 1.08 -1.25
N LEU A 11 -12.52 2.03 -1.47
CA LEU A 11 -11.11 1.74 -1.69
C LEU A 11 -10.43 1.42 -0.36
N THR A 12 -9.68 0.33 -0.32
CA THR A 12 -8.92 -0.11 0.86
C THR A 12 -7.46 -0.37 0.53
N SER A 13 -6.58 -0.10 1.49
CA SER A 13 -5.14 -0.35 1.37
C SER A 13 -4.57 -0.95 2.65
N GLY A 14 -3.31 -1.41 2.61
CA GLY A 14 -2.59 -1.87 3.82
C GLY A 14 -2.49 -0.82 4.94
N GLY A 15 -2.62 0.47 4.60
CA GLY A 15 -2.66 1.58 5.57
C GLY A 15 -4.03 1.85 6.17
N SER A 16 -5.10 1.26 5.63
CA SER A 16 -6.46 1.41 6.17
C SER A 16 -6.56 0.69 7.52
N ALA A 17 -6.82 1.44 8.60
CA ALA A 17 -6.76 0.90 9.96
C ALA A 17 -7.87 1.46 10.88
N SER A 18 -8.20 0.72 11.94
CA SER A 18 -9.04 1.21 13.05
C SER A 18 -10.46 1.58 12.58
N ALA A 19 -10.93 2.81 12.82
CA ALA A 19 -12.27 3.25 12.46
C ALA A 19 -12.59 3.09 10.96
N ALA A 20 -11.60 3.25 10.07
CA ALA A 20 -11.77 3.03 8.64
C ALA A 20 -12.17 1.57 8.34
N GLU A 21 -11.58 0.62 9.05
CA GLU A 21 -11.91 -0.81 8.91
C GLU A 21 -13.27 -1.14 9.52
N ILE A 22 -13.67 -0.47 10.61
CA ILE A 22 -15.01 -0.67 11.17
C ILE A 22 -16.07 -0.23 10.16
N VAL A 23 -15.88 0.93 9.53
CA VAL A 23 -16.82 1.46 8.52
C VAL A 23 -16.83 0.60 7.27
N ALA A 24 -15.66 0.32 6.68
CA ALA A 24 -15.55 -0.51 5.48
C ALA A 24 -16.09 -1.93 5.73
N GLY A 25 -15.75 -2.53 6.87
CA GLY A 25 -16.20 -3.86 7.26
C GLY A 25 -17.70 -3.93 7.50
N ALA A 26 -18.29 -2.91 8.13
CA ALA A 26 -19.75 -2.84 8.27
C ALA A 26 -20.45 -2.74 6.90
N LEU A 27 -19.92 -1.92 5.99
CA LEU A 27 -20.47 -1.81 4.63
C LEU A 27 -20.33 -3.13 3.84
N GLN A 28 -19.24 -3.87 4.02
CA GLN A 28 -19.04 -5.20 3.43
C GLN A 28 -20.03 -6.21 4.01
N ASP A 29 -20.12 -6.26 5.35
CA ASP A 29 -20.94 -7.22 6.08
C ASP A 29 -22.44 -7.01 5.81
N TYR A 30 -22.88 -5.78 5.54
CA TYR A 30 -24.24 -5.48 5.12
C TYR A 30 -24.47 -5.64 3.61
N ASP A 31 -23.46 -6.03 2.84
CA ASP A 31 -23.51 -6.10 1.38
C ASP A 31 -23.99 -4.77 0.75
N ARG A 32 -23.59 -3.64 1.37
CA ARG A 32 -23.92 -2.29 0.92
C ARG A 32 -22.88 -1.72 -0.04
N ALA A 33 -21.63 -2.11 0.13
CA ALA A 33 -20.54 -1.66 -0.73
C ALA A 33 -19.62 -2.81 -1.11
N VAL A 34 -18.95 -2.64 -2.25
CA VAL A 34 -17.88 -3.52 -2.72
C VAL A 34 -16.55 -2.93 -2.25
N LEU A 35 -15.73 -3.73 -1.57
CA LEU A 35 -14.38 -3.33 -1.20
C LEU A 35 -13.43 -3.60 -2.36
N VAL A 36 -12.64 -2.60 -2.73
CA VAL A 36 -11.70 -2.66 -3.86
C VAL A 36 -10.33 -2.25 -3.37
N GLY A 37 -9.29 -2.99 -3.77
CA GLY A 37 -7.90 -2.62 -3.46
C GLY A 37 -7.16 -3.75 -2.76
N GLN A 38 -6.57 -3.44 -1.61
CA GLN A 38 -5.72 -4.34 -0.85
C GLN A 38 -6.31 -4.65 0.52
N ARG A 39 -5.79 -5.71 1.14
CA ARG A 39 -6.16 -6.12 2.50
C ARG A 39 -5.77 -5.01 3.50
N THR A 40 -6.66 -4.73 4.44
CA THR A 40 -6.45 -3.67 5.43
C THR A 40 -5.46 -4.08 6.53
N PHE A 41 -5.07 -3.13 7.39
CA PHE A 41 -4.05 -3.33 8.42
C PHE A 41 -4.42 -4.42 9.45
N GLY A 42 -5.69 -4.47 9.86
CA GLY A 42 -6.22 -5.37 10.87
C GLY A 42 -6.06 -4.88 12.31
N LYS A 43 -6.41 -3.62 12.57
CA LYS A 43 -6.38 -3.01 13.91
C LYS A 43 -7.78 -2.98 14.51
N GLY A 44 -8.12 -4.03 15.26
CA GLY A 44 -9.42 -4.24 15.90
C GLY A 44 -9.44 -4.00 17.41
N LEU A 45 -8.52 -3.21 17.98
CA LEU A 45 -8.41 -3.02 19.44
C LEU A 45 -8.83 -1.62 19.91
N VAL A 46 -9.54 -1.58 21.04
CA VAL A 46 -9.89 -0.35 21.76
C VAL A 46 -8.86 -0.08 22.84
N GLN A 47 -8.33 1.14 22.88
CA GLN A 47 -7.41 1.56 23.93
C GLN A 47 -8.00 2.74 24.71
N THR A 48 -7.82 2.72 26.04
CA THR A 48 -8.21 3.80 26.94
C THR A 48 -6.97 4.28 27.69
N THR A 49 -6.89 5.58 27.94
CA THR A 49 -5.82 6.17 28.76
C THR A 49 -6.27 6.33 30.21
N ARG A 50 -5.41 5.97 31.16
CA ARG A 50 -5.60 6.16 32.60
C ARG A 50 -4.44 6.98 33.14
N GLN A 51 -4.74 8.08 33.83
CA GLN A 51 -3.70 8.88 34.48
C GLN A 51 -3.16 8.12 35.69
N LEU A 52 -1.84 8.09 35.85
CA LEU A 52 -1.16 7.34 36.92
C LEU A 52 -0.82 8.21 38.15
N GLY A 53 -1.47 9.37 38.29
CA GLY A 53 -1.20 10.34 39.35
C GLY A 53 -0.16 11.37 38.94
N SER A 54 0.91 11.51 39.74
CA SER A 54 1.92 12.56 39.62
C SER A 54 2.69 12.51 38.28
N PHE A 55 3.24 13.65 37.87
CA PHE A 55 4.13 13.82 36.70
C PHE A 55 3.48 13.65 35.32
N ASN A 56 2.16 13.87 35.17
CA ASN A 56 1.45 13.75 33.88
C ASN A 56 1.64 12.39 33.17
N ALA A 57 1.93 11.32 33.93
CA ALA A 57 2.09 9.98 33.40
C ALA A 57 0.73 9.36 33.04
N HIS A 58 0.66 8.71 31.87
CA HIS A 58 -0.55 8.08 31.35
C HIS A 58 -0.27 6.61 30.98
N LEU A 59 -1.11 5.72 31.45
CA LEU A 59 -1.18 4.32 31.02
C LEU A 59 -2.16 4.20 29.86
N LYS A 60 -1.69 3.72 28.70
CA LYS A 60 -2.56 3.32 27.59
C LYS A 60 -2.81 1.82 27.68
N VAL A 61 -4.06 1.44 27.97
CA VAL A 61 -4.45 0.03 28.16
C VAL A 61 -5.48 -0.38 27.12
N THR A 62 -5.29 -1.55 26.52
CA THR A 62 -6.29 -2.16 25.64
C THR A 62 -7.41 -2.74 26.49
N THR A 63 -8.65 -2.32 26.25
CA THR A 63 -9.81 -2.66 27.07
C THR A 63 -10.84 -3.52 26.35
N ALA A 64 -10.85 -3.51 25.01
CA ALA A 64 -11.82 -4.25 24.24
C ALA A 64 -11.31 -4.59 22.82
N ARG A 65 -12.05 -5.48 22.16
CA ARG A 65 -11.94 -5.82 20.74
C ARG A 65 -13.19 -5.35 19.99
N TYR A 66 -13.02 -4.91 18.76
CA TYR A 66 -14.13 -4.60 17.87
C TYR A 66 -14.57 -5.83 17.08
N TYR A 67 -15.88 -6.05 17.06
CA TYR A 67 -16.54 -7.02 16.21
C TYR A 67 -17.48 -6.26 15.27
N ILE A 68 -17.38 -6.54 13.97
CA ILE A 68 -18.23 -5.94 12.92
C ILE A 68 -19.50 -6.77 12.73
N PRO A 69 -20.54 -6.29 12.00
CA PRO A 69 -21.90 -6.85 12.04
C PRO A 69 -22.02 -8.37 11.81
N SER A 70 -21.14 -8.97 11.00
CA SER A 70 -21.09 -10.43 10.82
C SER A 70 -20.65 -11.21 12.06
N GLY A 71 -20.19 -10.53 13.11
CA GLY A 71 -19.64 -11.10 14.33
C GLY A 71 -18.14 -11.39 14.25
N ARG A 72 -17.45 -11.04 13.16
CA ARG A 72 -16.00 -11.28 13.00
C ARG A 72 -15.15 -10.20 13.65
N CYS A 73 -13.98 -10.59 14.16
CA CYS A 73 -12.96 -9.69 14.68
C CYS A 73 -11.88 -9.43 13.62
N ILE A 74 -11.65 -8.18 13.25
CA ILE A 74 -10.67 -7.82 12.21
C ILE A 74 -9.21 -7.80 12.72
N GLN A 75 -8.99 -8.02 14.01
CA GLN A 75 -7.67 -7.92 14.62
C GLN A 75 -6.68 -8.93 14.03
N ALA A 76 -5.58 -8.45 13.46
CA ALA A 76 -4.57 -9.27 12.81
C ALA A 76 -3.58 -9.92 13.78
N LEU A 77 -3.13 -9.18 14.79
CA LEU A 77 -2.11 -9.66 15.71
C LEU A 77 -2.72 -10.48 16.84
N ASP A 78 -2.13 -11.65 17.09
CA ASP A 78 -2.54 -12.60 18.13
C ASP A 78 -1.84 -12.31 19.47
N TYR A 79 -2.38 -11.36 20.22
CA TYR A 79 -1.88 -11.04 21.56
C TYR A 79 -2.11 -12.16 22.59
N SER A 80 -2.90 -13.20 22.27
CA SER A 80 -3.19 -14.30 23.19
C SER A 80 -2.07 -15.35 23.18
N HIS A 81 -1.31 -15.46 22.09
CA HIS A 81 -0.19 -16.40 21.95
C HIS A 81 1.13 -15.66 21.71
N ARG A 82 1.54 -14.86 22.70
CA ARG A 82 2.82 -14.15 22.67
C ARG A 82 3.99 -15.15 22.76
N LYS A 83 5.00 -14.97 21.91
CA LYS A 83 6.23 -15.78 21.96
C LYS A 83 7.04 -15.49 23.23
N SER A 84 7.98 -16.37 23.55
CA SER A 84 8.86 -16.25 24.71
C SER A 84 9.75 -15.00 24.68
N ASP A 85 10.08 -14.49 23.50
CA ASP A 85 10.82 -13.25 23.29
C ASP A 85 9.93 -11.99 23.38
N GLY A 86 8.62 -12.16 23.63
CA GLY A 86 7.65 -11.09 23.74
C GLY A 86 7.06 -10.61 22.42
N THR A 87 7.48 -11.17 21.28
CA THR A 87 6.94 -10.84 19.96
C THR A 87 5.53 -11.39 19.76
N VAL A 88 4.76 -10.71 18.92
CA VAL A 88 3.38 -11.04 18.61
C VAL A 88 3.26 -11.18 17.10
N GLU A 89 2.74 -12.32 16.66
CA GLU A 89 2.59 -12.60 15.23
C GLU A 89 1.17 -12.34 14.75
N ARG A 90 1.01 -12.21 13.43
CA ARG A 90 -0.31 -12.23 12.80
C ARG A 90 -0.90 -13.64 12.88
N PHE A 91 -2.22 -13.74 13.00
CA PHE A 91 -2.89 -15.02 12.80
C PHE A 91 -2.54 -15.59 11.41
N ALA A 92 -2.17 -16.86 11.37
CA ALA A 92 -1.96 -17.55 10.10
C ALA A 92 -3.30 -17.63 9.33
N ASP A 93 -3.25 -17.50 8.01
CA ASP A 93 -4.49 -17.56 7.21
C ASP A 93 -5.23 -18.90 7.36
N SER A 94 -4.51 -19.99 7.67
CA SER A 94 -5.08 -21.32 7.91
C SER A 94 -5.92 -21.46 9.16
N VAL A 95 -5.81 -20.52 10.11
CA VAL A 95 -6.56 -20.56 11.39
C VAL A 95 -7.68 -19.52 11.46
N ARG A 96 -7.90 -18.77 10.37
CA ARG A 96 -8.98 -17.78 10.29
C ARG A 96 -10.34 -18.46 10.23
N SER A 97 -11.30 -17.91 10.96
CA SER A 97 -12.68 -18.39 10.98
C SER A 97 -13.49 -17.73 9.87
N ALA A 98 -14.34 -18.52 9.23
CA ALA A 98 -15.28 -18.06 8.21
C ALA A 98 -16.56 -17.51 8.88
N PHE A 99 -17.02 -16.38 8.38
CA PHE A 99 -18.24 -15.68 8.75
C PHE A 99 -19.06 -15.38 7.51
N LYS A 100 -20.25 -14.82 7.71
CA LYS A 100 -21.22 -14.53 6.66
C LYS A 100 -21.65 -13.08 6.70
N THR A 101 -21.68 -12.45 5.52
CA THR A 101 -22.38 -11.17 5.33
C THR A 101 -23.89 -11.38 5.48
N ILE A 102 -24.68 -10.30 5.53
CA ILE A 102 -26.15 -10.38 5.69
C ILE A 102 -26.82 -11.14 4.55
N ARG A 103 -26.25 -11.11 3.34
CA ARG A 103 -26.74 -11.92 2.23
C ARG A 103 -26.12 -13.31 2.21
N GLY A 104 -25.00 -13.56 2.91
CA GLY A 104 -24.38 -14.89 3.03
C GLY A 104 -23.04 -15.10 2.31
N ARG A 105 -22.38 -14.02 1.86
CA ARG A 105 -21.03 -14.13 1.27
C ARG A 105 -20.04 -14.51 2.35
N THR A 106 -19.07 -15.37 2.01
CA THR A 106 -18.04 -15.78 2.97
C THR A 106 -17.04 -14.65 3.17
N VAL A 107 -16.85 -14.27 4.43
CA VAL A 107 -15.85 -13.30 4.87
C VAL A 107 -15.06 -13.90 6.04
N TYR A 108 -13.87 -13.39 6.32
CA TYR A 108 -12.96 -13.99 7.32
C TYR A 108 -12.55 -12.98 8.38
N ASP A 109 -12.28 -13.47 9.59
CA ASP A 109 -11.71 -12.70 10.70
C ASP A 109 -10.17 -12.60 10.61
N GLY A 110 -9.51 -12.14 11.68
CA GLY A 110 -8.12 -12.51 11.99
C GLY A 110 -7.02 -11.85 11.14
N GLY A 111 -7.30 -10.84 10.32
CA GLY A 111 -6.20 -10.11 9.67
C GLY A 111 -6.57 -8.90 8.84
N GLY A 112 -7.55 -8.12 9.29
CA GLY A 112 -8.14 -7.05 8.50
C GLY A 112 -9.22 -7.55 7.56
N LEU A 113 -9.71 -6.63 6.74
CA LEU A 113 -10.70 -6.87 5.71
C LEU A 113 -10.00 -7.29 4.43
N GLU A 114 -10.45 -8.40 3.86
CA GLU A 114 -10.08 -8.76 2.49
C GLU A 114 -11.00 -7.98 1.52
N PRO A 115 -10.45 -7.36 0.47
CA PRO A 115 -11.26 -6.69 -0.54
C PRO A 115 -12.06 -7.71 -1.37
N ASP A 116 -13.23 -7.31 -1.82
CA ASP A 116 -14.06 -8.12 -2.74
C ASP A 116 -13.43 -8.17 -4.14
N ILE A 117 -12.79 -7.08 -4.55
CA ILE A 117 -11.98 -6.97 -5.76
C ILE A 117 -10.56 -6.64 -5.36
N LYS A 118 -9.69 -7.64 -5.44
CA LYS A 118 -8.27 -7.46 -5.14
C LYS A 118 -7.56 -6.75 -6.29
N VAL A 119 -6.91 -5.65 -5.97
CA VAL A 119 -5.93 -4.99 -6.82
C VAL A 119 -4.55 -5.34 -6.27
N GLY A 120 -3.65 -5.78 -7.14
CA GLY A 120 -2.33 -6.27 -6.74
C GLY A 120 -1.53 -5.16 -6.06
N GLN A 121 -0.80 -5.52 -5.00
CA GLN A 121 0.20 -4.62 -4.44
C GLN A 121 1.30 -4.44 -5.48
N GLN A 122 1.55 -3.20 -5.90
CA GLN A 122 2.69 -2.91 -6.76
C GLN A 122 3.97 -3.17 -5.98
N GLU A 123 4.95 -3.80 -6.63
CA GLU A 123 6.26 -4.01 -6.02
C GLU A 123 6.92 -2.67 -5.74
N VAL A 124 7.27 -2.43 -4.48
CA VAL A 124 8.01 -1.24 -4.04
C VAL A 124 9.47 -1.66 -3.90
N GLY A 125 10.31 -1.24 -4.85
CA GLY A 125 11.76 -1.43 -4.75
C GLY A 125 12.39 -0.34 -3.88
N SER A 126 13.57 -0.61 -3.31
CA SER A 126 14.32 0.35 -2.49
C SER A 126 14.60 1.67 -3.22
N LEU A 127 14.74 1.64 -4.56
CA LEU A 127 14.84 2.83 -5.40
C LEU A 127 13.61 3.74 -5.25
N LEU A 128 12.41 3.19 -5.37
CA LEU A 128 11.16 3.96 -5.32
C LEU A 128 11.01 4.64 -3.96
N GLU A 129 11.12 3.86 -2.89
CA GLU A 129 10.97 4.36 -1.51
C GLU A 129 11.93 5.53 -1.25
N GLN A 130 13.22 5.32 -1.48
CA GLN A 130 14.23 6.36 -1.23
C GLN A 130 14.13 7.55 -2.19
N LEU A 131 13.67 7.35 -3.43
CA LEU A 131 13.45 8.44 -4.39
C LEU A 131 12.33 9.37 -3.90
N PHE A 132 11.20 8.83 -3.47
CA PHE A 132 10.09 9.65 -2.96
C PHE A 132 10.43 10.26 -1.58
N GLU A 133 11.12 9.55 -0.70
CA GLU A 133 11.53 10.07 0.61
C GLU A 133 12.61 11.16 0.52
N SER A 134 13.44 11.15 -0.53
CA SER A 134 14.49 12.15 -0.72
C SER A 134 13.99 13.58 -0.93
N GLY A 135 12.70 13.76 -1.26
CA GLY A 135 12.13 15.06 -1.64
C GLY A 135 12.43 15.49 -3.08
N LEU A 136 13.23 14.73 -3.83
CA LEU A 136 13.61 15.07 -5.20
C LEU A 136 12.43 15.10 -6.18
N VAL A 137 11.43 14.22 -5.99
CA VAL A 137 10.20 14.25 -6.80
C VAL A 137 9.44 15.56 -6.61
N PHE A 138 9.32 16.02 -5.36
CA PHE A 138 8.70 17.31 -5.01
C PHE A 138 9.47 18.48 -5.63
N GLU A 139 10.80 18.50 -5.48
CA GLU A 139 11.63 19.58 -6.02
C GLU A 139 11.59 19.65 -7.55
N TYR A 140 11.65 18.49 -8.21
CA TYR A 140 11.54 18.44 -9.66
C TYR A 140 10.15 18.86 -10.15
N ALA A 141 9.09 18.48 -9.45
CA ALA A 141 7.73 18.91 -9.78
C ALA A 141 7.59 20.44 -9.75
N SER A 142 8.15 21.09 -8.71
CA SER A 142 8.22 22.56 -8.64
C SER A 142 8.96 23.17 -9.84
N LEU A 143 10.13 22.62 -10.19
CA LEU A 143 10.91 23.09 -11.33
C LEU A 143 10.17 22.89 -12.66
N TYR A 144 9.55 21.73 -12.83
CA TYR A 144 8.83 21.36 -14.04
C TYR A 144 7.65 22.32 -14.26
N VAL A 145 6.86 22.60 -13.20
CA VAL A 145 5.75 23.57 -13.26
C VAL A 145 6.24 24.98 -13.60
N ALA A 146 7.39 25.40 -13.06
CA ALA A 146 7.94 26.73 -13.33
C ALA A 146 8.47 26.91 -14.77
N THR A 147 8.74 25.82 -15.48
CA THR A 147 9.42 25.84 -16.79
C THR A 147 8.58 25.31 -17.95
N HIS A 148 7.45 24.66 -17.67
CA HIS A 148 6.57 24.06 -18.68
C HIS A 148 5.21 24.74 -18.72
N SER A 149 4.58 24.74 -19.90
CA SER A 149 3.20 25.16 -20.07
C SER A 149 2.26 23.96 -19.94
N PHE A 150 1.11 24.16 -19.31
CA PHE A 150 0.11 23.11 -19.11
C PHE A 150 -1.16 23.38 -19.91
N PRO A 151 -1.87 22.32 -20.33
CA PRO A 151 -3.22 22.46 -20.85
C PRO A 151 -4.18 22.93 -19.73
N THR A 152 -5.37 23.40 -20.12
CA THR A 152 -6.42 23.79 -19.17
C THR A 152 -6.91 22.63 -18.30
N THR A 153 -6.81 21.40 -18.81
CA THR A 153 -7.23 20.16 -18.14
C THR A 153 -6.09 19.15 -18.17
N LEU A 154 -5.76 18.56 -17.03
CA LEU A 154 -4.69 17.57 -16.90
C LEU A 154 -5.14 16.13 -17.18
N SER A 155 -6.45 15.90 -17.39
CA SER A 155 -7.04 14.57 -17.61
C SER A 155 -6.32 13.75 -18.70
N SER A 156 -5.85 14.41 -19.77
CA SER A 156 -5.11 13.80 -20.88
C SER A 156 -3.63 14.18 -20.91
N TRP A 157 -3.16 14.96 -19.95
CA TRP A 157 -1.75 15.37 -19.87
C TRP A 157 -0.90 14.21 -19.37
N HIS A 158 0.22 13.95 -20.03
CA HIS A 158 1.16 12.92 -19.63
C HIS A 158 2.59 13.43 -19.71
N LEU A 159 3.43 12.95 -18.81
CA LEU A 159 4.86 13.15 -18.87
C LEU A 159 5.39 12.45 -20.12
N SER A 160 6.15 13.16 -20.96
CA SER A 160 6.75 12.53 -22.14
C SER A 160 7.95 11.65 -21.73
N ASP A 161 8.35 10.73 -22.61
CA ASP A 161 9.59 9.95 -22.40
C ASP A 161 10.83 10.86 -22.27
N GLN A 162 10.82 12.01 -22.95
CA GLN A 162 11.90 12.99 -22.87
C GLN A 162 11.92 13.71 -21.52
N ASP A 163 10.75 14.06 -20.98
CA ASP A 163 10.65 14.68 -19.65
C ASP A 163 11.06 13.69 -18.56
N TYR A 164 10.64 12.43 -18.69
CA TYR A 164 11.07 11.35 -17.79
C TYR A 164 12.59 11.16 -17.81
N GLN A 165 13.21 11.16 -19.00
CA GLN A 165 14.67 11.09 -19.11
C GLN A 165 15.35 12.32 -18.49
N SER A 166 14.76 13.51 -18.68
CA SER A 166 15.26 14.75 -18.08
C SER A 166 15.18 14.72 -16.55
N PHE A 167 14.15 14.10 -15.99
CA PHE A 167 14.04 13.84 -14.55
C PHE A 167 15.15 12.91 -14.07
N ILE A 168 15.37 11.77 -14.73
CA ILE A 168 16.45 10.84 -14.38
C ILE A 168 17.80 11.56 -14.40
N ASP A 169 18.10 12.31 -15.46
CA ASP A 169 19.37 13.02 -15.58
C ASP A 169 19.51 14.10 -14.52
N TRP A 170 18.43 14.81 -14.18
CA TRP A 170 18.42 15.77 -13.09
C TRP A 170 18.70 15.13 -11.73
N THR A 171 18.11 13.97 -11.40
CA THR A 171 18.39 13.28 -10.11
C THR A 171 19.88 12.94 -9.95
N ARG A 172 20.58 12.63 -11.05
CA ARG A 172 22.03 12.39 -11.04
C ARG A 172 22.82 13.65 -10.70
N THR A 173 22.37 14.82 -11.17
CA THR A 173 22.99 16.11 -10.81
C THR A 173 22.79 16.48 -9.34
N GLN A 174 21.70 16.01 -8.73
CA GLN A 174 21.43 16.17 -7.30
C GLN A 174 22.21 15.18 -6.43
N SER A 175 23.10 14.38 -7.02
CA SER A 175 23.87 13.34 -6.30
C SER A 175 22.97 12.35 -5.56
N PHE A 176 21.80 12.03 -6.13
CA PHE A 176 20.91 11.03 -5.55
C PHE A 176 21.59 9.67 -5.50
N VAL A 177 21.62 9.07 -4.31
CA VAL A 177 22.12 7.73 -4.06
C VAL A 177 21.11 7.00 -3.18
N TYR A 178 20.86 5.73 -3.50
CA TYR A 178 20.03 4.86 -2.69
C TYR A 178 20.77 3.57 -2.37
N THR A 179 20.37 2.95 -1.26
CA THR A 179 20.86 1.65 -0.80
C THR A 179 19.83 0.59 -1.16
N SER A 180 20.24 -0.42 -1.94
CA SER A 180 19.37 -1.57 -2.23
C SER A 180 19.35 -2.52 -1.03
N GLU A 181 18.16 -2.89 -0.57
CA GLU A 181 18.01 -3.87 0.52
C GLU A 181 18.59 -5.23 0.12
N ILE A 182 18.40 -5.63 -1.15
CA ILE A 182 18.95 -6.89 -1.67
C ILE A 182 20.48 -6.86 -1.72
N GLU A 183 21.10 -5.73 -2.07
CA GLU A 183 22.56 -5.56 -1.99
C GLU A 183 23.05 -5.67 -0.54
N ALA A 184 22.33 -5.05 0.41
CA ALA A 184 22.67 -5.09 1.83
C ALA A 184 22.57 -6.52 2.40
N GLU A 185 21.53 -7.27 2.06
CA GLU A 185 21.36 -8.66 2.46
C GLU A 185 22.40 -9.59 1.80
N ALA A 186 22.73 -9.37 0.52
CA ALA A 186 23.80 -10.12 -0.14
C ALA A 186 25.16 -9.91 0.54
N LYS A 187 25.45 -8.71 1.05
CA LYS A 187 26.65 -8.42 1.82
C LYS A 187 26.64 -9.13 3.18
N LYS A 188 25.51 -9.15 3.90
CA LYS A 188 25.38 -9.91 5.16
C LYS A 188 25.60 -11.40 4.94
N LEU A 189 25.05 -11.94 3.85
CA LEU A 189 25.25 -13.34 3.46
C LEU A 189 26.73 -13.63 3.17
N GLU A 190 27.42 -12.74 2.46
CA GLU A 190 28.87 -12.85 2.22
C GLU A 190 29.66 -12.92 3.53
N GLU A 191 29.38 -12.02 4.47
CA GLU A 191 30.02 -12.01 5.79
C GLU A 191 29.76 -13.30 6.58
N ALA A 192 28.53 -13.84 6.53
CA ALA A 192 28.18 -15.10 7.19
C ALA A 192 28.88 -16.32 6.56
N ILE A 193 28.97 -16.38 5.23
CA ILE A 193 29.67 -17.45 4.49
C ILE A 193 31.15 -17.51 4.90
N GLU A 194 31.80 -16.36 5.05
CA GLU A 194 33.19 -16.27 5.50
C GLU A 194 33.35 -16.74 6.96
N GLN A 195 32.47 -16.29 7.86
CA GLN A 195 32.52 -16.63 9.28
C GLN A 195 32.27 -18.11 9.57
N GLU A 196 31.37 -18.73 8.81
CA GLU A 196 31.01 -20.14 8.96
C GLU A 196 31.93 -21.08 8.15
N GLY A 197 32.84 -20.53 7.34
CA GLY A 197 33.84 -21.31 6.59
C GLY A 197 33.31 -22.00 5.33
N TYR A 198 32.22 -21.52 4.74
CA TYR A 198 31.61 -22.07 3.51
C TYR A 198 32.07 -21.37 2.22
N ARG A 199 33.18 -20.61 2.28
CA ARG A 199 33.63 -19.79 1.16
C ARG A 199 33.89 -20.63 -0.10
N SER A 200 34.60 -21.74 0.03
CA SER A 200 34.97 -22.63 -1.09
C SER A 200 33.75 -23.15 -1.86
N GLU A 201 32.65 -23.41 -1.16
CA GLU A 201 31.43 -24.00 -1.70
C GLU A 201 30.52 -22.95 -2.34
N LEU A 202 30.49 -21.73 -1.78
CA LEU A 202 29.48 -20.72 -2.11
C LEU A 202 30.00 -19.49 -2.86
N GLU A 203 31.32 -19.28 -2.97
CA GLU A 203 31.91 -18.08 -3.60
C GLU A 203 31.40 -17.85 -5.03
N HIS A 204 31.30 -18.90 -5.85
CA HIS A 204 30.82 -18.76 -7.22
C HIS A 204 29.34 -18.33 -7.27
N SER A 205 28.48 -18.99 -6.48
CA SER A 205 27.06 -18.68 -6.40
C SER A 205 26.82 -17.26 -5.88
N LEU A 206 27.56 -16.84 -4.86
CA LEU A 206 27.49 -15.50 -4.30
C LEU A 206 27.93 -14.44 -5.33
N THR A 207 29.02 -14.69 -6.05
CA THR A 207 29.48 -13.80 -7.13
C THR A 207 28.43 -13.67 -8.24
N LEU A 208 27.76 -14.78 -8.60
CA LEU A 208 26.68 -14.76 -9.58
C LEU A 208 25.48 -13.93 -9.11
N VAL A 209 25.08 -14.08 -7.85
CA VAL A 209 23.99 -13.28 -7.27
C VAL A 209 24.35 -11.80 -7.23
N LYS A 210 25.53 -11.44 -6.71
CA LYS A 210 26.01 -10.05 -6.65
C LYS A 210 26.12 -9.39 -8.02
N SER A 211 26.60 -10.12 -9.03
CA SER A 211 26.70 -9.57 -10.40
C SER A 211 25.33 -9.32 -11.03
N LYS A 212 24.34 -10.20 -10.80
CA LYS A 212 22.95 -9.97 -11.24
C LYS A 212 22.32 -8.76 -10.54
N ILE A 213 22.50 -8.61 -9.23
CA ILE A 213 22.00 -7.44 -8.49
C ILE A 213 22.60 -6.15 -9.06
N ALA A 214 23.92 -6.12 -9.30
CA ALA A 214 24.59 -4.95 -9.85
C ALA A 214 24.14 -4.62 -11.29
N GLN A 215 23.88 -5.64 -12.12
CA GLN A 215 23.32 -5.46 -13.46
C GLN A 215 21.90 -4.87 -13.40
N ASP A 216 21.05 -5.44 -12.55
CA ASP A 216 19.67 -4.99 -12.36
C ASP A 216 19.59 -3.53 -11.93
N ARG A 217 20.51 -3.08 -11.08
CA ARG A 217 20.63 -1.68 -10.62
C ARG A 217 20.62 -0.66 -11.76
N SER A 218 21.30 -0.98 -12.87
CA SER A 218 21.38 -0.09 -14.04
C SER A 218 20.04 0.05 -14.80
N THR A 219 19.09 -0.85 -14.53
CA THR A 219 17.78 -0.92 -15.18
C THR A 219 16.63 -0.58 -14.24
N GLU A 220 16.87 -0.29 -12.96
CA GLU A 220 15.80 -0.12 -11.96
C GLU A 220 14.88 1.07 -12.27
N PHE A 221 15.42 2.18 -12.79
CA PHE A 221 14.58 3.30 -13.25
C PHE A 221 13.60 2.84 -14.33
N GLU A 222 14.05 2.04 -15.30
CA GLU A 222 13.18 1.51 -16.35
C GLU A 222 12.19 0.47 -15.79
N ARG A 223 12.65 -0.43 -14.91
CA ARG A 223 11.81 -1.43 -14.24
C ARG A 223 10.63 -0.78 -13.50
N PHE A 224 10.89 0.33 -12.83
CA PHE A 224 9.89 1.05 -12.03
C PHE A 224 9.33 2.29 -12.74
N LYS A 225 9.54 2.42 -14.06
CA LYS A 225 9.16 3.61 -14.82
C LYS A 225 7.69 3.97 -14.65
N SER A 226 6.78 3.00 -14.69
CA SER A 226 5.34 3.26 -14.51
C SER A 226 5.02 3.92 -13.18
N GLN A 227 5.64 3.47 -12.09
CA GLN A 227 5.42 3.98 -10.74
C GLN A 227 6.06 5.37 -10.56
N ILE A 228 7.27 5.56 -11.10
CA ILE A 228 7.96 6.85 -11.05
C ILE A 228 7.18 7.89 -11.85
N VAL A 229 6.76 7.55 -13.08
CA VAL A 229 5.97 8.45 -13.93
C VAL A 229 4.65 8.81 -13.25
N LEU A 230 3.89 7.83 -12.74
CA LEU A 230 2.63 8.12 -12.06
C LEU A 230 2.82 9.07 -10.87
N GLY A 231 3.75 8.76 -9.96
CA GLY A 231 3.98 9.60 -8.79
C GLY A 231 4.54 10.98 -9.15
N LEU A 232 5.36 11.08 -10.21
CA LEU A 232 5.87 12.36 -10.70
C LEU A 232 4.77 13.19 -11.37
N GLU A 233 3.89 12.58 -12.15
CA GLU A 233 2.73 13.24 -12.76
C GLU A 233 1.75 13.75 -11.69
N GLU A 234 1.49 12.95 -10.66
CA GLU A 234 0.66 13.34 -9.52
C GLU A 234 1.25 14.50 -8.74
N GLU A 235 2.57 14.48 -8.48
CA GLU A 235 3.27 15.55 -7.78
C GLU A 235 3.29 16.83 -8.63
N ILE A 236 3.59 16.75 -9.93
CA ILE A 236 3.52 17.89 -10.86
C ILE A 236 2.11 18.49 -10.88
N ALA A 237 1.09 17.65 -10.95
CA ALA A 237 -0.30 18.09 -10.97
C ALA A 237 -0.72 18.75 -9.64
N PHE A 238 -0.20 18.25 -8.51
CA PHE A 238 -0.35 18.90 -7.21
C PHE A 238 0.31 20.28 -7.17
N HIS A 239 1.52 20.44 -7.71
CA HIS A 239 2.20 21.75 -7.74
C HIS A 239 1.51 22.73 -8.70
N HIS A 240 0.89 22.23 -9.77
CA HIS A 240 0.14 23.04 -10.73
C HIS A 240 -1.25 23.49 -10.22
N SER A 241 -2.03 22.60 -9.59
CA SER A 241 -3.43 22.87 -9.23
C SER A 241 -3.89 22.22 -7.93
N LEU A 242 -2.95 21.93 -7.03
CA LEU A 242 -3.17 21.30 -5.73
C LEU A 242 -3.93 19.98 -5.88
N ASN A 243 -4.72 19.62 -4.86
CA ASN A 243 -5.51 18.39 -4.85
C ASN A 243 -6.40 18.22 -6.08
N ALA A 244 -6.89 19.31 -6.69
CA ALA A 244 -7.74 19.21 -7.87
C ALA A 244 -6.98 18.65 -9.07
N GLY A 245 -5.74 19.12 -9.31
CA GLY A 245 -4.88 18.60 -10.37
C GLY A 245 -4.47 17.15 -10.13
N GLN A 246 -4.06 16.84 -8.89
CA GLN A 246 -3.67 15.47 -8.52
C GLN A 246 -4.81 14.47 -8.75
N VAL A 247 -6.04 14.80 -8.32
CA VAL A 247 -7.22 13.97 -8.55
C VAL A 247 -7.54 13.83 -10.03
N GLU A 248 -7.40 14.90 -10.81
CA GLU A 248 -7.66 14.86 -12.25
C GLU A 248 -6.73 13.88 -12.97
N VAL A 249 -5.44 13.88 -12.61
CA VAL A 249 -4.42 12.97 -13.15
C VAL A 249 -4.65 11.53 -12.68
N SER A 250 -4.82 11.30 -11.38
CA SER A 250 -4.89 9.96 -10.81
C SER A 250 -6.18 9.21 -11.17
N SER A 251 -7.30 9.91 -11.37
CA SER A 251 -8.61 9.30 -11.63
C SER A 251 -8.68 8.41 -12.89
N GLY A 252 -7.74 8.59 -13.83
CA GLY A 252 -7.63 7.80 -15.05
C GLY A 252 -6.51 6.75 -15.04
N ARG A 253 -5.71 6.67 -13.96
CA ARG A 253 -4.44 5.93 -13.95
C ARG A 253 -4.32 5.01 -12.74
N ASP A 254 -4.84 5.43 -11.59
CA ASP A 254 -4.80 4.67 -10.35
C ASP A 254 -5.56 3.32 -10.52
N PRO A 255 -4.90 2.17 -10.32
CA PRO A 255 -5.51 0.86 -10.54
C PRO A 255 -6.75 0.60 -9.68
N GLU A 256 -6.77 1.07 -8.45
CA GLU A 256 -7.88 0.97 -7.50
C GLU A 256 -9.08 1.80 -7.95
N ILE A 257 -8.86 3.06 -8.39
CA ILE A 257 -9.91 3.90 -8.97
C ILE A 257 -10.46 3.28 -10.25
N LEU A 258 -9.59 2.79 -11.14
CA LEU A 258 -10.01 2.14 -12.39
C LEU A 258 -10.84 0.87 -12.13
N ALA A 259 -10.44 0.05 -11.16
CA ALA A 259 -11.19 -1.13 -10.75
C ALA A 259 -12.56 -0.75 -10.15
N ALA A 260 -12.61 0.29 -9.31
CA ALA A 260 -13.86 0.79 -8.74
C ALA A 260 -14.81 1.35 -9.82
N ARG A 261 -14.29 2.15 -10.76
CA ARG A 261 -15.08 2.66 -11.90
C ARG A 261 -15.64 1.51 -12.75
N LYS A 262 -14.82 0.49 -13.02
CA LYS A 262 -15.24 -0.69 -13.78
C LYS A 262 -16.40 -1.42 -13.13
N ILE A 263 -16.32 -1.72 -11.83
CA ILE A 263 -17.40 -2.45 -11.15
C ILE A 263 -18.65 -1.58 -10.97
N LEU A 264 -18.51 -0.27 -10.74
CA LEU A 264 -19.65 0.64 -10.60
C LEU A 264 -20.39 0.89 -11.93
N ALA A 265 -19.69 0.77 -13.07
CA ALA A 265 -20.30 0.91 -14.39
C ALA A 265 -21.08 -0.34 -14.84
N ASP A 266 -20.82 -1.51 -14.26
CA ASP A 266 -21.46 -2.78 -14.60
C ASP A 266 -22.44 -3.19 -13.48
N GLN A 267 -23.71 -2.79 -13.61
CA GLN A 267 -24.73 -3.05 -12.59
C GLN A 267 -25.00 -4.54 -12.37
N ASP A 268 -24.90 -5.36 -13.42
CA ASP A 268 -25.16 -6.80 -13.31
C ASP A 268 -23.99 -7.48 -12.59
N ALA A 269 -22.75 -7.14 -12.92
CA ALA A 269 -21.58 -7.62 -12.19
C ALA A 269 -21.60 -7.15 -10.73
N TYR A 270 -21.94 -5.89 -10.47
CA TYR A 270 -22.07 -5.34 -9.11
C TYR A 270 -23.09 -6.10 -8.27
N ARG A 271 -24.31 -6.29 -8.81
CA ARG A 271 -25.38 -7.02 -8.13
C ARG A 271 -25.01 -8.48 -7.92
N LYS A 272 -24.39 -9.13 -8.91
CA LYS A 272 -23.92 -10.52 -8.82
C LYS A 272 -22.85 -10.67 -7.74
N LEU A 273 -21.93 -9.72 -7.63
CA LEU A 273 -20.86 -9.72 -6.62
C LEU A 273 -21.40 -9.60 -5.19
N LEU A 274 -22.49 -8.85 -5.01
CA LEU A 274 -23.16 -8.65 -3.71
C LEU A 274 -24.36 -9.59 -3.48
N ALA A 275 -24.69 -10.46 -4.42
CA ALA A 275 -25.72 -11.47 -4.28
C ALA A 275 -25.14 -12.75 -3.66
N VAL A 276 -26.02 -13.61 -3.14
CA VAL A 276 -25.66 -14.92 -2.62
C VAL A 276 -26.51 -15.99 -3.28
N HIS A 277 -25.86 -17.08 -3.63
CA HIS A 277 -26.48 -18.36 -3.94
C HIS A 277 -26.76 -19.12 -2.66
#